data_AF-A0A2V9BI00-F1
#
_entry.id   AF-A0A2V9BI00-F1
#
_cell.length_a   1.000
_cell.length_b   1.000
_cell.length_c   1.000
_cell.angle_alpha   90.00
_cell.angle_beta   90.00
_cell.angle_gamma   90.00
#
_symmetry.space_group_name_H-M   'P 1'
#
loop_
_entity.id
_entity.type
_entity.pdbx_description
1 polymer ?
#
loop_
_entity_poly.entity_id
_entity_poly.type
_entity_poly.pdbx_seq_one_letter_code
_entity_poly.pdbx_strand_id
1 'polypeptide(L)'
;MTSVSTAIDVQPTRLLANPIGENWLSYNGDYTGRRYSILHEVSTSNVAQLRAQWVFHAPNSSNLEVTPVVVDGIMFVTAANDAYALDAQSGRTLWHYSRPITEGLIDDASQHHNRGVGVWRTHIFMETDNAHLLCLDARSGHLLWDVAYTDGNRNYGATSAPLVIKDKVIVGTSGGDDGIRGFVAAYDAESGKEVWRFWTIPGPGEFGSSSWPGESYKLGGGTTWMPGTFDPELNTIFWGTSNPAPDFDGGPRPGDDLYTDCLLALDPDTGKLKWYFQFTPHDLFDYDAVETPVLVDATFRGQPRKLIVEANRNGF
;
A
#
# COMPACT_ATOMS: atom_id res chain seq x y z
N MET A 1 -31.60 -5.51 6.40
CA MET A 1 -31.21 -5.88 5.03
C MET A 1 -30.94 -4.59 4.27
N THR A 2 -29.68 -4.20 4.17
CA THR A 2 -29.26 -3.07 3.35
C THR A 2 -29.12 -3.60 1.92
N SER A 3 -29.94 -3.11 1.01
CA SER A 3 -29.81 -3.39 -0.43
C SER A 3 -28.46 -2.88 -0.94
N VAL A 4 -27.84 -3.56 -1.91
CA VAL A 4 -26.68 -3.03 -2.64
C VAL A 4 -27.01 -1.62 -3.15
N SER A 5 -26.26 -0.63 -2.67
CA SER A 5 -26.42 0.75 -3.14
C SER A 5 -25.91 0.86 -4.59
N THR A 6 -26.69 1.48 -5.47
CA THR A 6 -26.22 1.88 -6.80
C THR A 6 -25.41 3.18 -6.76
N ALA A 7 -25.34 3.84 -5.60
CA ALA A 7 -24.59 5.07 -5.37
C ALA A 7 -23.38 4.76 -4.48
N ILE A 8 -22.22 4.57 -5.11
CA ILE A 8 -20.93 4.63 -4.42
C ILE A 8 -20.41 6.05 -4.52
N ASP A 9 -20.20 6.68 -3.37
CA ASP A 9 -19.55 7.97 -3.26
C ASP A 9 -18.80 8.07 -1.93
N VAL A 10 -17.52 7.68 -1.93
CA VAL A 10 -16.65 7.72 -0.75
C VAL A 10 -16.11 9.14 -0.59
N GLN A 11 -16.89 9.97 0.08
CA GLN A 11 -16.47 11.32 0.43
C GLN A 11 -15.20 11.30 1.30
N PRO A 12 -14.27 12.28 1.17
CA PRO A 12 -13.02 12.31 1.96
C PRO A 12 -13.23 12.21 3.48
N THR A 13 -14.36 12.72 3.99
CA THR A 13 -14.71 12.63 5.40
C THR A 13 -15.01 11.19 5.86
N ARG A 14 -15.46 10.30 4.96
CA ARG A 14 -15.66 8.87 5.27
C ARG A 14 -14.33 8.14 5.49
N LEU A 15 -13.27 8.55 4.80
CA LEU A 15 -11.94 7.95 4.97
C LEU A 15 -11.34 8.23 6.36
N LEU A 16 -11.85 9.26 7.05
CA LEU A 16 -11.46 9.61 8.43
C LEU A 16 -12.18 8.77 9.50
N ALA A 17 -13.06 7.84 9.11
CA ALA A 17 -13.81 7.01 10.05
C ALA A 17 -12.86 6.15 10.89
N ASN A 18 -12.89 6.35 12.21
CA ASN A 18 -12.17 5.56 13.19
C ASN A 18 -12.94 5.62 14.53
N PRO A 19 -13.33 4.49 15.12
CA PRO A 19 -13.11 3.13 14.62
C PRO A 19 -14.08 2.76 13.48
N ILE A 20 -13.68 1.83 12.63
CA ILE A 20 -14.50 1.38 11.49
C ILE A 20 -15.56 0.36 11.88
N GLY A 21 -16.68 0.37 11.14
CA GLY A 21 -17.86 -0.46 11.39
C GLY A 21 -18.32 -1.21 10.13
N GLU A 22 -19.48 -0.83 9.58
CA GLU A 22 -20.13 -1.49 8.44
C GLU A 22 -19.34 -1.43 7.12
N ASN A 23 -18.40 -0.47 7.00
CA ASN A 23 -17.55 -0.30 5.83
C ASN A 23 -16.09 -0.57 6.18
N TRP A 24 -15.33 -1.07 5.20
CA TRP A 24 -13.88 -1.29 5.27
C TRP A 24 -13.25 -0.59 4.07
N LEU A 25 -12.76 0.64 4.24
CA LEU A 25 -12.55 1.58 3.13
C LEU A 25 -11.11 1.61 2.57
N SER A 26 -10.19 0.81 3.10
CA SER A 26 -8.79 0.76 2.65
C SER A 26 -8.19 -0.59 2.97
N TYR A 27 -6.93 -0.83 2.58
CA TYR A 27 -6.20 -2.04 2.96
C TYR A 27 -6.24 -2.32 4.46
N ASN A 28 -6.04 -1.29 5.29
CA ASN A 28 -6.08 -1.43 6.75
C ASN A 28 -7.46 -1.16 7.37
N GLY A 29 -8.45 -0.87 6.53
CA GLY A 29 -9.81 -0.50 6.94
C GLY A 29 -9.92 0.99 7.32
N ASP A 30 -9.02 1.47 8.17
CA ASP A 30 -8.83 2.88 8.52
C ASP A 30 -7.38 3.33 8.31
N TYR A 31 -7.10 4.60 8.65
CA TYR A 31 -5.76 5.17 8.51
C TYR A 31 -4.75 4.74 9.59
N THR A 32 -5.18 4.06 10.66
CA THR A 32 -4.33 3.75 11.81
C THR A 32 -3.51 2.47 11.67
N GLY A 33 -3.82 1.62 10.69
CA GLY A 33 -3.15 0.31 10.55
C GLY A 33 -3.63 -0.75 11.55
N ARG A 34 -4.53 -0.41 12.48
CA ARG A 34 -4.96 -1.33 13.57
C ARG A 34 -5.77 -2.53 13.07
N ARG A 35 -6.41 -2.42 11.89
CA ARG A 35 -7.28 -3.46 11.32
C ARG A 35 -8.33 -3.95 12.33
N TYR A 36 -8.97 -3.01 13.02
CA TYR A 36 -9.94 -3.28 14.09
C TYR A 36 -11.35 -2.81 13.69
N SER A 37 -12.35 -3.68 13.85
CA SER A 37 -13.76 -3.35 13.64
C SER A 37 -14.54 -3.31 14.95
N ILE A 38 -15.50 -2.38 15.07
CA ILE A 38 -16.44 -2.31 16.20
C ILE A 38 -17.61 -3.30 16.09
N LEU A 39 -17.75 -4.00 14.96
CA LEU A 39 -18.79 -5.00 14.78
C LEU A 39 -18.55 -6.16 15.74
N HIS A 40 -19.61 -6.58 16.43
CA HIS A 40 -19.54 -7.57 17.51
C HIS A 40 -20.69 -8.59 17.46
N GLU A 41 -21.39 -8.69 16.32
CA GLU A 41 -22.38 -9.74 16.08
C GLU A 41 -21.73 -11.12 16.23
N VAL A 42 -20.51 -11.28 15.70
CA VAL A 42 -19.65 -12.45 15.93
C VAL A 42 -18.74 -12.15 17.12
N SER A 43 -18.72 -13.05 18.09
CA SER A 43 -17.95 -12.94 19.33
C SER A 43 -17.46 -14.31 19.81
N THR A 44 -16.67 -14.34 20.88
CA THR A 44 -16.18 -15.58 21.49
C THR A 44 -17.30 -16.51 21.98
N SER A 45 -18.50 -15.98 22.21
CA SER A 45 -19.66 -16.78 22.64
C SER A 45 -20.35 -17.54 21.51
N ASN A 46 -20.19 -17.10 20.24
CA ASN A 46 -20.93 -17.67 19.10
C ASN A 46 -20.06 -17.99 17.87
N VAL A 47 -18.76 -17.71 17.86
CA VAL A 47 -17.86 -17.96 16.71
C VAL A 47 -17.88 -19.40 16.21
N ALA A 48 -18.13 -20.38 17.09
CA ALA A 48 -18.28 -21.80 16.73
C ALA A 48 -19.50 -22.08 15.80
N GLN A 49 -20.42 -21.12 15.68
CA GLN A 49 -21.60 -21.20 14.81
C GLN A 49 -21.33 -20.66 13.39
N LEU A 50 -20.15 -20.10 13.11
CA LEU A 50 -19.80 -19.60 11.78
C LEU A 50 -19.91 -20.69 10.72
N ARG A 51 -20.49 -20.33 9.57
CA ARG A 51 -20.60 -21.16 8.38
C ARG A 51 -20.26 -20.30 7.17
N ALA A 52 -19.68 -20.92 6.14
CA ALA A 52 -19.50 -20.24 4.85
C ALA A 52 -20.87 -19.82 4.30
N GLN A 53 -21.02 -18.54 3.96
CA GLN A 53 -22.24 -18.03 3.31
C GLN A 53 -22.15 -18.14 1.79
N TRP A 54 -20.98 -17.85 1.22
CA TRP A 54 -20.69 -17.95 -0.20
C TRP A 54 -19.18 -18.08 -0.40
N VAL A 55 -18.78 -18.47 -1.61
CA VAL A 55 -17.38 -18.56 -2.04
C VAL A 55 -17.27 -17.91 -3.42
N PHE A 56 -16.28 -17.05 -3.60
CA PHE A 56 -15.89 -16.49 -4.89
C PHE A 56 -14.53 -17.06 -5.30
N HIS A 57 -14.42 -17.51 -6.55
CA HIS A 57 -13.17 -17.98 -7.11
C HIS A 57 -12.61 -16.90 -8.04
N ALA A 58 -11.43 -16.38 -7.74
CA ALA A 58 -10.71 -15.47 -8.62
C ALA A 58 -9.92 -16.28 -9.66
N PRO A 59 -10.32 -16.32 -10.95
CA PRO A 59 -9.75 -17.25 -11.92
C PRO A 59 -8.31 -16.93 -12.33
N ASN A 60 -7.89 -15.67 -12.20
CA ASN A 60 -6.66 -15.16 -12.81
C ASN A 60 -5.49 -14.98 -11.82
N SER A 61 -5.60 -15.54 -10.61
CA SER A 61 -4.46 -15.68 -9.70
C SER A 61 -4.54 -16.98 -8.90
N SER A 62 -3.39 -17.63 -8.70
CA SER A 62 -3.25 -18.78 -7.80
C SER A 62 -2.81 -18.39 -6.38
N ASN A 63 -2.36 -17.14 -6.17
CA ASN A 63 -1.90 -16.61 -4.89
C ASN A 63 -2.57 -15.26 -4.62
N LEU A 64 -3.41 -15.19 -3.58
CA LEU A 64 -4.17 -13.99 -3.23
C LEU A 64 -3.60 -13.34 -1.97
N GLU A 65 -3.16 -12.09 -2.09
CA GLU A 65 -2.76 -11.23 -0.96
C GLU A 65 -3.73 -10.07 -0.70
N VAL A 66 -4.80 -9.99 -1.49
CA VAL A 66 -5.79 -8.93 -1.42
C VAL A 66 -6.44 -8.84 -0.04
N THR A 67 -6.51 -7.61 0.51
CA THR A 67 -7.51 -7.28 1.52
C THR A 67 -8.74 -6.67 0.83
N PRO A 68 -9.92 -7.32 0.88
CA PRO A 68 -11.12 -6.78 0.25
C PRO A 68 -11.53 -5.44 0.86
N VAL A 69 -11.93 -4.49 0.00
CA VAL A 69 -12.51 -3.20 0.41
C VAL A 69 -14.03 -3.29 0.26
N VAL A 70 -14.77 -2.91 1.30
CA VAL A 70 -16.23 -2.99 1.32
C VAL A 70 -16.83 -1.60 1.52
N VAL A 71 -17.63 -1.17 0.54
CA VAL A 71 -18.33 0.11 0.52
C VAL A 71 -19.81 -0.12 0.24
N ASP A 72 -20.67 0.17 1.22
CA ASP A 72 -22.13 0.19 1.10
C ASP A 72 -22.72 -1.08 0.44
N GLY A 73 -22.15 -2.24 0.82
CA GLY A 73 -22.57 -3.57 0.34
C GLY A 73 -21.87 -4.05 -0.94
N ILE A 74 -20.95 -3.27 -1.49
CA ILE A 74 -20.11 -3.66 -2.64
C ILE A 74 -18.70 -4.00 -2.14
N MET A 75 -18.22 -5.18 -2.48
CA MET A 75 -16.89 -5.68 -2.12
C MET A 75 -15.97 -5.65 -3.33
N PHE A 76 -14.84 -4.96 -3.24
CA PHE A 76 -13.80 -4.92 -4.26
C PHE A 76 -12.68 -5.89 -3.93
N VAL A 77 -12.30 -6.70 -4.92
CA VAL A 77 -11.27 -7.73 -4.82
C VAL A 77 -10.36 -7.63 -6.03
N THR A 78 -9.05 -7.83 -5.85
CA THR A 78 -8.06 -7.90 -6.92
C THR A 78 -7.47 -9.31 -7.01
N ALA A 79 -6.99 -9.65 -8.20
CA ALA A 79 -6.26 -10.88 -8.46
C ALA A 79 -5.27 -10.62 -9.62
N ALA A 80 -3.98 -10.52 -9.31
CA ALA A 80 -3.00 -9.98 -10.25
C ALA A 80 -3.44 -8.62 -10.82
N ASN A 81 -3.60 -8.51 -12.14
CA ASN A 81 -4.01 -7.29 -12.83
C ASN A 81 -5.53 -7.13 -12.98
N ASP A 82 -6.32 -8.03 -12.38
CA ASP A 82 -7.78 -7.95 -12.40
C ASP A 82 -8.35 -7.23 -11.18
N ALA A 83 -9.52 -6.60 -11.37
CA ALA A 83 -10.38 -6.13 -10.29
C ALA A 83 -11.81 -6.65 -10.46
N TYR A 84 -12.46 -6.97 -9.36
CA TYR A 84 -13.82 -7.46 -9.29
C TYR A 84 -14.61 -6.59 -8.32
N ALA A 85 -15.85 -6.25 -8.67
CA ALA A 85 -16.85 -5.86 -7.67
C ALA A 85 -17.82 -7.01 -7.45
N LEU A 86 -18.06 -7.33 -6.19
CA LEU A 86 -18.97 -8.36 -5.74
C LEU A 86 -20.07 -7.74 -4.89
N ASP A 87 -21.26 -8.29 -4.99
CA ASP A 87 -22.31 -8.11 -4.00
C ASP A 87 -21.84 -8.78 -2.69
N ALA A 88 -21.57 -7.99 -1.64
CA ALA A 88 -20.95 -8.50 -0.42
C ALA A 88 -21.85 -9.50 0.35
N GLN A 89 -23.16 -9.49 0.08
CA GLN A 89 -24.10 -10.41 0.71
C GLN A 89 -24.11 -11.79 0.04
N SER A 90 -23.98 -11.83 -1.28
CA SER A 90 -24.17 -13.06 -2.07
C SER A 90 -22.91 -13.59 -2.76
N GLY A 91 -21.85 -12.79 -2.83
CA GLY A 91 -20.64 -13.10 -3.60
C GLY A 91 -20.82 -13.00 -5.12
N ARG A 92 -21.98 -12.55 -5.61
CA ARG A 92 -22.26 -12.39 -7.03
C ARG A 92 -21.40 -11.28 -7.61
N THR A 93 -20.68 -11.56 -8.69
CA THR A 93 -19.94 -10.55 -9.46
C THR A 93 -20.90 -9.54 -10.08
N LEU A 94 -20.68 -8.26 -9.75
CA LEU A 94 -21.38 -7.11 -10.33
C LEU A 94 -20.69 -6.66 -11.61
N TRP A 95 -19.36 -6.57 -11.58
CA TRP A 95 -18.52 -6.31 -12.75
C TRP A 95 -17.12 -6.91 -12.53
N HIS A 96 -16.39 -7.10 -13.63
CA HIS A 96 -15.02 -7.58 -13.66
C HIS A 96 -14.23 -6.75 -14.68
N TYR A 97 -13.15 -6.12 -14.21
CA TYR A 97 -12.11 -5.54 -15.05
C TYR A 97 -10.99 -6.55 -15.18
N SER A 98 -10.57 -6.82 -16.40
CA SER A 98 -9.46 -7.73 -16.66
C SER A 98 -8.39 -7.07 -17.51
N ARG A 99 -7.13 -7.30 -17.11
CA ARG A 99 -5.94 -6.94 -17.85
C ARG A 99 -4.99 -8.14 -17.79
N PRO A 100 -4.41 -8.59 -18.92
CA PRO A 100 -3.44 -9.67 -18.91
C PRO A 100 -2.27 -9.35 -17.96
N ILE A 101 -1.71 -10.39 -17.34
CA ILE A 101 -0.41 -10.29 -16.67
C ILE A 101 0.65 -9.86 -17.68
N THR A 102 1.63 -9.09 -17.22
CA THR A 102 2.69 -8.57 -18.07
C THR A 102 3.75 -9.64 -18.31
N GLU A 103 4.07 -9.92 -19.58
CA GLU A 103 5.11 -10.88 -19.93
C GLU A 103 6.52 -10.30 -19.75
N GLY A 104 7.47 -11.13 -19.32
CA GLY A 104 8.89 -10.78 -19.26
C GLY A 104 9.28 -9.90 -18.07
N LEU A 105 8.41 -9.79 -17.05
CA LEU A 105 8.77 -9.29 -15.74
C LEU A 105 9.77 -10.22 -15.05
N ILE A 106 10.59 -9.66 -14.17
CA ILE A 106 11.56 -10.38 -13.33
C ILE A 106 11.28 -10.12 -11.85
N ASP A 107 11.92 -10.91 -10.98
CA ASP A 107 11.83 -10.78 -9.52
C ASP A 107 10.37 -10.73 -8.99
N ASP A 108 10.08 -9.97 -7.94
CA ASP A 108 8.76 -9.78 -7.33
C ASP A 108 7.66 -9.43 -8.34
N ALA A 109 7.99 -8.61 -9.35
CA ALA A 109 7.02 -8.20 -10.37
C ALA A 109 6.48 -9.43 -11.14
N SER A 110 7.30 -10.45 -11.35
CA SER A 110 6.93 -11.70 -12.03
C SER A 110 5.99 -12.61 -11.23
N GLN A 111 5.77 -12.31 -9.94
CA GLN A 111 4.84 -13.08 -9.11
C GLN A 111 3.39 -12.60 -9.25
N HIS A 112 3.19 -11.41 -9.83
CA HIS A 112 1.87 -10.84 -10.08
C HIS A 112 0.98 -10.71 -8.83
N HIS A 113 1.59 -10.46 -7.66
CA HIS A 113 0.84 -10.23 -6.42
C HIS A 113 0.11 -8.89 -6.46
N ASN A 114 -1.04 -8.82 -5.79
CA ASN A 114 -1.80 -7.58 -5.64
C ASN A 114 -2.53 -7.57 -4.29
N ARG A 115 -2.36 -6.48 -3.53
CA ARG A 115 -2.87 -6.37 -2.15
C ARG A 115 -4.22 -5.65 -2.04
N GLY A 116 -4.77 -5.14 -3.13
CA GLY A 116 -6.14 -4.61 -3.17
C GLY A 116 -6.25 -3.25 -3.83
N VAL A 117 -7.26 -2.50 -3.39
CA VAL A 117 -7.64 -1.22 -4.01
C VAL A 117 -7.67 -0.09 -2.97
N GLY A 118 -7.46 1.13 -3.45
CA GLY A 118 -7.90 2.36 -2.79
C GLY A 118 -9.26 2.79 -3.31
N VAL A 119 -10.03 3.56 -2.53
CA VAL A 119 -11.35 4.10 -2.97
C VAL A 119 -11.48 5.59 -2.67
N TRP A 120 -12.12 6.31 -3.57
CA TRP A 120 -12.39 7.74 -3.42
C TRP A 120 -13.55 8.15 -4.32
N ARG A 121 -14.55 8.85 -3.78
CA ARG A 121 -15.76 9.22 -4.51
C ARG A 121 -16.34 8.00 -5.25
N THR A 122 -16.47 8.08 -6.57
CA THR A 122 -16.97 7.05 -7.47
C THR A 122 -15.86 6.19 -8.07
N HIS A 123 -14.64 6.25 -7.55
CA HIS A 123 -13.45 5.63 -8.13
C HIS A 123 -12.86 4.57 -7.20
N ILE A 124 -12.30 3.53 -7.82
CA ILE A 124 -11.34 2.65 -7.19
C ILE A 124 -9.99 2.79 -7.90
N PHE A 125 -8.90 2.55 -7.17
CA PHE A 125 -7.55 2.61 -7.68
C PHE A 125 -6.82 1.32 -7.39
N MET A 126 -6.06 0.80 -8.36
CA MET A 126 -5.24 -0.39 -8.18
C MET A 126 -3.90 -0.23 -8.87
N GLU A 127 -2.87 -0.85 -8.31
CA GLU A 127 -1.57 -1.03 -8.95
C GLU A 127 -1.61 -2.27 -9.88
N THR A 128 -0.76 -2.32 -10.90
CA THR A 128 -0.53 -3.52 -11.73
C THR A 128 0.90 -4.02 -11.59
N ASP A 129 1.10 -5.30 -11.94
CA ASP A 129 2.37 -6.02 -11.86
C ASP A 129 3.57 -5.30 -12.50
N ASN A 130 3.33 -4.38 -13.44
CA ASN A 130 4.32 -3.62 -14.17
C ASN A 130 4.31 -2.10 -13.84
N ALA A 131 3.92 -1.75 -12.61
CA ALA A 131 3.94 -0.40 -12.06
C ALA A 131 3.09 0.63 -12.83
N HIS A 132 1.86 0.24 -13.19
CA HIS A 132 0.82 1.19 -13.54
C HIS A 132 -0.10 1.45 -12.35
N LEU A 133 -0.59 2.67 -12.23
CA LEU A 133 -1.72 3.02 -11.38
C LEU A 133 -2.95 3.18 -12.28
N LEU A 134 -3.98 2.40 -12.01
CA LEU A 134 -5.25 2.45 -12.71
C LEU A 134 -6.31 3.15 -11.86
N CYS A 135 -7.20 3.88 -12.51
CA CYS A 135 -8.46 4.34 -11.93
C CYS A 135 -9.63 3.74 -12.70
N LEU A 136 -10.52 3.07 -11.97
CA LEU A 136 -11.73 2.48 -12.51
C LEU A 136 -12.96 3.15 -11.89
N ASP A 137 -14.02 3.35 -12.68
CA ASP A 137 -15.33 3.71 -12.13
C ASP A 137 -15.83 2.56 -11.25
N ALA A 138 -16.08 2.83 -9.97
CA ALA A 138 -16.41 1.84 -8.95
C ALA A 138 -17.73 1.10 -9.22
N ARG A 139 -18.62 1.67 -10.04
CA ARG A 139 -19.95 1.10 -10.33
C ARG A 139 -19.93 0.15 -11.52
N SER A 140 -18.99 0.36 -12.46
CA SER A 140 -18.96 -0.34 -13.74
C SER A 140 -17.67 -1.09 -14.03
N GLY A 141 -16.58 -0.78 -13.33
CA GLY A 141 -15.24 -1.28 -13.64
C GLY A 141 -14.60 -0.66 -14.88
N HIS A 142 -15.21 0.38 -15.46
CA HIS A 142 -14.67 1.05 -16.64
C HIS A 142 -13.39 1.81 -16.30
N LEU A 143 -12.33 1.56 -17.07
CA LEU A 143 -11.07 2.29 -16.97
C LEU A 143 -11.26 3.77 -17.31
N LEU A 144 -10.92 4.64 -16.37
CA LEU A 144 -10.99 6.10 -16.51
C LEU A 144 -9.63 6.69 -16.89
N TRP A 145 -8.57 6.22 -16.23
CA TRP A 145 -7.19 6.55 -16.58
C TRP A 145 -6.23 5.44 -16.16
N ASP A 146 -5.09 5.42 -16.83
CA ASP A 146 -3.98 4.48 -16.64
C ASP A 146 -2.67 5.27 -16.75
N VAL A 147 -1.85 5.23 -15.71
CA VAL A 147 -0.53 5.87 -15.70
C VAL A 147 0.56 4.90 -15.29
N ALA A 148 1.53 4.68 -16.17
CA ALA A 148 2.79 4.06 -15.80
C ALA A 148 3.63 5.08 -15.01
N TYR A 149 4.14 4.70 -13.85
CA TYR A 149 4.94 5.60 -13.01
C TYR A 149 6.44 5.28 -12.99
N THR A 150 6.86 4.30 -13.79
CA THR A 150 8.27 3.92 -14.02
C THR A 150 8.51 3.68 -15.52
N ASP A 151 9.69 4.07 -16.00
CA ASP A 151 10.16 3.75 -17.35
C ASP A 151 10.91 2.41 -17.33
N GLY A 152 10.78 1.61 -18.39
CA GLY A 152 11.58 0.36 -18.51
C GLY A 152 11.26 -0.71 -17.47
N ASN A 153 9.99 -0.82 -17.09
CA ASN A 153 9.36 -1.60 -16.01
C ASN A 153 9.59 -3.14 -15.94
N ARG A 154 10.69 -3.69 -16.47
CA ARG A 154 10.90 -5.14 -16.35
C ARG A 154 11.20 -5.58 -14.92
N ASN A 155 11.92 -4.76 -14.17
CA ASN A 155 12.24 -4.96 -12.75
C ASN A 155 11.44 -4.07 -11.79
N TYR A 156 10.87 -2.95 -12.25
CA TYR A 156 9.91 -2.18 -11.44
C TYR A 156 8.55 -2.88 -11.43
N GLY A 157 8.18 -3.43 -10.28
CA GLY A 157 6.84 -3.93 -10.01
C GLY A 157 6.02 -3.01 -9.11
N ALA A 158 4.76 -3.38 -8.91
CA ALA A 158 3.90 -2.76 -7.92
C ALA A 158 2.87 -3.78 -7.41
N THR A 159 2.90 -4.03 -6.11
CA THR A 159 2.12 -5.09 -5.46
C THR A 159 1.21 -4.55 -4.35
N SER A 160 1.33 -3.26 -4.02
CA SER A 160 0.66 -2.63 -2.89
C SER A 160 -0.81 -2.33 -3.20
N ALA A 161 -1.56 -1.99 -2.15
CA ALA A 161 -2.88 -1.40 -2.28
C ALA A 161 -2.75 0.13 -2.15
N PRO A 162 -3.24 0.94 -3.12
CA PRO A 162 -3.10 2.39 -3.03
C PRO A 162 -3.73 2.99 -1.77
N LEU A 163 -3.01 3.89 -1.10
CA LEU A 163 -3.52 4.64 0.04
C LEU A 163 -4.10 5.98 -0.45
N VAL A 164 -5.41 6.17 -0.34
CA VAL A 164 -6.06 7.43 -0.70
C VAL A 164 -6.05 8.39 0.48
N ILE A 165 -5.49 9.59 0.31
CA ILE A 165 -5.53 10.68 1.30
C ILE A 165 -6.02 11.95 0.62
N LYS A 166 -7.10 12.54 1.16
CA LYS A 166 -7.75 13.73 0.60
C LYS A 166 -8.19 13.50 -0.84
N ASP A 167 -7.46 14.05 -1.80
CA ASP A 167 -7.65 14.01 -3.25
C ASP A 167 -6.46 13.35 -3.97
N LYS A 168 -5.60 12.63 -3.24
CA LYS A 168 -4.38 12.01 -3.73
C LYS A 168 -4.40 10.51 -3.51
N VAL A 169 -3.81 9.79 -4.46
CA VAL A 169 -3.57 8.34 -4.43
C VAL A 169 -2.09 8.13 -4.22
N ILE A 170 -1.72 7.55 -3.08
CA ILE A 170 -0.33 7.32 -2.68
C ILE A 170 0.04 5.87 -3.00
N VAL A 171 1.15 5.69 -3.71
CA VAL A 171 1.63 4.40 -4.23
C VAL A 171 3.12 4.23 -3.99
N GLY A 172 3.55 2.98 -4.04
CA GLY A 172 4.94 2.57 -3.94
C GLY A 172 5.41 1.72 -5.13
N THR A 173 6.57 1.10 -4.97
CA THR A 173 7.18 0.18 -5.95
C THR A 173 7.65 -1.10 -5.27
N SER A 174 7.83 -2.17 -6.05
CA SER A 174 8.57 -3.39 -5.69
C SER A 174 9.73 -3.65 -6.66
N GLY A 175 10.52 -4.69 -6.41
CA GLY A 175 11.70 -5.08 -7.21
C GLY A 175 13.04 -4.66 -6.61
N GLY A 176 13.10 -4.56 -5.28
CA GLY A 176 14.30 -4.08 -4.56
C GLY A 176 15.52 -4.94 -4.85
N ASP A 177 15.32 -6.25 -4.88
CA ASP A 177 16.36 -7.26 -5.02
C ASP A 177 17.03 -7.24 -6.42
N ASP A 178 16.31 -6.75 -7.43
CA ASP A 178 16.82 -6.50 -8.79
C ASP A 178 17.41 -5.08 -8.98
N GLY A 179 17.69 -4.38 -7.88
CA GLY A 179 18.43 -3.13 -7.87
C GLY A 179 17.69 -1.97 -8.54
N ILE A 180 16.37 -1.85 -8.33
CA ILE A 180 15.66 -0.61 -8.66
C ILE A 180 15.89 0.45 -7.59
N ARG A 181 15.61 1.72 -7.90
CA ARG A 181 15.56 2.80 -6.89
C ARG A 181 14.11 3.00 -6.44
N GLY A 182 13.80 2.66 -5.20
CA GLY A 182 12.45 2.81 -4.65
C GLY A 182 11.98 4.26 -4.51
N PHE A 183 10.67 4.44 -4.44
CA PHE A 183 10.05 5.72 -4.12
C PHE A 183 8.65 5.57 -3.55
N VAL A 184 8.17 6.60 -2.87
CA VAL A 184 6.73 6.83 -2.63
C VAL A 184 6.29 7.97 -3.54
N ALA A 185 5.13 7.86 -4.18
CA ALA A 185 4.60 8.91 -5.04
C ALA A 185 3.12 9.18 -4.77
N ALA A 186 2.69 10.41 -5.04
CA ALA A 186 1.29 10.81 -5.00
C ALA A 186 0.81 11.21 -6.38
N TYR A 187 -0.37 10.71 -6.74
CA TYR A 187 -1.07 11.05 -7.96
C TYR A 187 -2.39 11.75 -7.62
N ASP A 188 -2.76 12.74 -8.41
CA ASP A 188 -4.07 13.37 -8.34
C ASP A 188 -5.15 12.34 -8.69
N ALA A 189 -6.12 12.15 -7.78
CA ALA A 189 -7.10 11.07 -7.88
C ALA A 189 -8.04 11.19 -9.08
N GLU A 190 -8.25 12.40 -9.59
CA GLU A 190 -9.15 12.66 -10.72
C GLU A 190 -8.44 12.49 -12.06
N SER A 191 -7.22 13.01 -12.19
CA SER A 191 -6.50 13.11 -13.47
C SER A 191 -5.38 12.09 -13.66
N GLY A 192 -4.94 11.40 -12.59
CA GLY A 192 -3.78 10.52 -12.62
C GLY A 192 -2.45 11.25 -12.78
N LYS A 193 -2.41 12.59 -12.65
CA LYS A 193 -1.17 13.36 -12.77
C LYS A 193 -0.32 13.21 -11.50
N GLU A 194 0.98 12.96 -11.66
CA GLU A 194 1.93 12.98 -10.54
C GLU A 194 1.96 14.37 -9.88
N VAL A 195 1.76 14.37 -8.56
CA VAL A 195 1.80 15.57 -7.70
C VAL A 195 3.19 15.72 -7.08
N TRP A 196 3.70 14.64 -6.49
CA TRP A 196 5.03 14.58 -5.90
C TRP A 196 5.57 13.16 -5.90
N ARG A 197 6.90 13.05 -5.78
CA ARG A 197 7.64 11.80 -5.61
C ARG A 197 8.75 12.00 -4.58
N PHE A 198 8.88 11.04 -3.67
CA PHE A 198 9.98 10.94 -2.72
C PHE A 198 10.80 9.68 -3.06
N TRP A 199 12.01 9.88 -3.57
CA TRP A 199 12.97 8.78 -3.76
C TRP A 199 13.52 8.33 -2.40
N THR A 200 13.44 7.03 -2.12
CA THR A 200 13.86 6.47 -0.83
C THR A 200 15.37 6.36 -0.70
N ILE A 201 16.07 6.25 -1.83
CA ILE A 201 17.53 6.35 -1.86
C ILE A 201 17.90 7.78 -2.24
N PRO A 202 18.61 8.56 -1.40
CA PRO A 202 18.97 9.95 -1.66
C PRO A 202 20.08 10.06 -2.73
N GLY A 203 19.93 11.00 -3.64
CA GLY A 203 20.91 11.33 -4.67
C GLY A 203 21.92 12.38 -4.21
N PRO A 204 22.97 12.67 -5.02
CA PRO A 204 24.01 13.61 -4.65
C PRO A 204 23.48 14.99 -4.22
N GLY A 205 23.86 15.41 -3.01
CA GLY A 205 23.45 16.71 -2.44
C GLY A 205 22.21 16.64 -1.53
N GLU A 206 21.55 15.49 -1.46
CA GLU A 206 20.46 15.23 -0.51
C GLU A 206 21.02 14.70 0.82
N PHE A 207 20.27 14.90 1.92
CA PHE A 207 20.65 14.31 3.20
C PHE A 207 20.67 12.78 3.08
N GLY A 208 21.66 12.14 3.69
CA GLY A 208 21.85 10.69 3.60
C GLY A 208 22.62 10.24 2.35
N SER A 209 22.81 11.08 1.34
CA SER A 209 23.52 10.65 0.11
C SER A 209 24.96 10.19 0.36
N SER A 210 25.58 10.62 1.46
CA SER A 210 26.93 10.18 1.86
C SER A 210 27.01 8.72 2.31
N SER A 211 25.87 8.08 2.61
CA SER A 211 25.82 6.64 2.90
C SER A 211 25.81 5.77 1.64
N TRP A 212 25.80 6.38 0.44
CA TRP A 212 25.83 5.67 -0.84
C TRP A 212 27.09 6.06 -1.63
N PRO A 213 28.04 5.14 -1.82
CA PRO A 213 29.27 5.44 -2.54
C PRO A 213 29.05 5.54 -4.06
N GLY A 214 29.54 6.62 -4.65
CA GLY A 214 29.52 6.81 -6.10
C GLY A 214 28.09 6.82 -6.64
N GLU A 215 27.78 5.84 -7.49
CA GLU A 215 26.48 5.75 -8.19
C GLU A 215 25.61 4.60 -7.67
N SER A 216 25.95 3.97 -6.55
CA SER A 216 25.16 2.86 -5.97
C SER A 216 23.72 3.26 -5.65
N TYR A 217 23.49 4.56 -5.34
CA TYR A 217 22.15 5.10 -5.08
C TYR A 217 21.15 4.92 -6.23
N LYS A 218 21.62 4.71 -7.47
CA LYS A 218 20.75 4.50 -8.65
C LYS A 218 20.08 3.14 -8.66
N LEU A 219 20.65 2.17 -7.97
CA LEU A 219 20.23 0.78 -7.97
C LEU A 219 20.16 0.23 -6.54
N GLY A 220 19.81 1.08 -5.59
CA GLY A 220 20.01 0.83 -4.16
C GLY A 220 18.88 0.10 -3.45
N GLY A 221 17.83 -0.36 -4.14
CA GLY A 221 16.67 -0.98 -3.49
C GLY A 221 15.78 0.05 -2.81
N GLY A 222 15.45 -0.19 -1.53
CA GLY A 222 14.65 0.72 -0.69
C GLY A 222 13.22 0.87 -1.19
N THR A 223 12.64 -0.20 -1.69
CA THR A 223 11.30 -0.19 -2.30
C THR A 223 10.21 -0.09 -1.24
N THR A 224 8.96 0.08 -1.63
CA THR A 224 7.89 0.63 -0.80
C THR A 224 6.61 -0.16 -0.98
N TRP A 225 6.76 -1.48 -1.07
CA TRP A 225 5.80 -2.42 -1.62
C TRP A 225 4.59 -2.73 -0.71
N MET A 226 4.55 -2.17 0.50
CA MET A 226 3.40 -2.22 1.40
C MET A 226 2.76 -0.84 1.57
N PRO A 227 1.44 -0.76 1.80
CA PRO A 227 0.79 0.51 2.04
C PRO A 227 1.14 1.08 3.42
N GLY A 228 1.41 2.38 3.46
CA GLY A 228 1.60 3.11 4.70
C GLY A 228 0.32 3.36 5.50
N THR A 229 0.47 4.13 6.59
CA THR A 229 -0.61 4.64 7.43
C THR A 229 -0.61 6.17 7.48
N PHE A 230 -1.65 6.77 8.04
CA PHE A 230 -1.83 8.23 8.03
C PHE A 230 -2.38 8.75 9.35
N ASP A 231 -1.76 9.79 9.90
CA ASP A 231 -2.32 10.56 11.00
C ASP A 231 -2.93 11.87 10.45
N PRO A 232 -4.28 12.00 10.43
CA PRO A 232 -4.94 13.20 9.94
C PRO A 232 -4.75 14.44 10.84
N GLU A 233 -4.51 14.26 12.14
CA GLU A 233 -4.26 15.38 13.05
C GLU A 233 -2.86 15.97 12.84
N LEU A 234 -1.87 15.12 12.55
CA LEU A 234 -0.51 15.54 12.24
C LEU A 234 -0.30 15.86 10.75
N ASN A 235 -1.28 15.56 9.89
CA ASN A 235 -1.16 15.55 8.43
C ASN A 235 0.13 14.84 8.00
N THR A 236 0.33 13.59 8.44
CA THR A 236 1.59 12.85 8.24
C THR A 236 1.32 11.42 7.79
N ILE A 237 1.94 11.02 6.68
CA ILE A 237 2.00 9.64 6.19
C ILE A 237 3.17 8.94 6.89
N PHE A 238 2.98 7.70 7.31
CA PHE A 238 4.03 6.82 7.77
C PHE A 238 4.19 5.67 6.77
N TRP A 239 5.37 5.55 6.16
CA TRP A 239 5.61 4.60 5.07
C TRP A 239 6.93 3.85 5.28
N GLY A 240 6.84 2.53 5.23
CA GLY A 240 7.97 1.63 5.40
C GLY A 240 8.77 1.42 4.11
N THR A 241 10.07 1.14 4.23
CA THR A 241 10.99 0.94 3.10
C THR A 241 11.72 -0.39 3.23
N SER A 242 11.96 -1.05 2.09
CA SER A 242 12.60 -2.36 2.00
C SER A 242 14.12 -2.27 2.17
N ASN A 243 14.74 -3.45 2.14
CA ASN A 243 16.16 -3.71 2.04
C ASN A 243 16.94 -2.86 1.00
N PRO A 244 18.25 -2.67 1.21
CA PRO A 244 19.18 -2.16 0.21
C PRO A 244 19.55 -3.24 -0.83
N ALA A 245 19.98 -2.80 -2.01
CA ALA A 245 20.51 -3.69 -3.04
C ALA A 245 22.00 -3.41 -3.36
N PRO A 246 22.83 -4.44 -3.59
CA PRO A 246 22.53 -5.87 -3.50
C PRO A 246 22.31 -6.33 -2.06
N ASP A 247 21.41 -7.28 -1.84
CA ASP A 247 20.78 -7.52 -0.51
C ASP A 247 21.76 -8.10 0.51
N PHE A 248 22.57 -9.08 0.10
CA PHE A 248 23.46 -9.83 1.00
C PHE A 248 24.94 -9.43 0.90
N ASP A 249 25.35 -8.74 -0.18
CA ASP A 249 26.72 -8.23 -0.35
C ASP A 249 26.76 -6.72 -0.18
N GLY A 250 27.10 -6.28 1.04
CA GLY A 250 27.29 -4.86 1.35
C GLY A 250 28.60 -4.27 0.83
N GLY A 251 29.53 -5.08 0.30
CA GLY A 251 30.84 -4.62 -0.17
C GLY A 251 30.79 -3.50 -1.22
N PRO A 252 29.86 -3.53 -2.20
CA PRO A 252 29.64 -2.46 -3.18
C PRO A 252 28.93 -1.21 -2.62
N ARG A 253 28.33 -1.29 -1.43
CA ARG A 253 27.55 -0.22 -0.80
C ARG A 253 27.99 0.08 0.65
N PRO A 254 29.27 0.38 0.92
CA PRO A 254 29.69 0.79 2.26
C PRO A 254 29.00 2.09 2.71
N GLY A 255 28.19 1.99 3.76
CA GLY A 255 27.48 3.09 4.41
C GLY A 255 26.21 2.60 5.08
N ASP A 256 25.49 3.48 5.77
CA ASP A 256 24.23 3.12 6.44
C ASP A 256 23.10 2.78 5.47
N ASP A 257 23.26 3.01 4.16
CA ASP A 257 22.26 2.75 3.12
C ASP A 257 20.93 3.50 3.31
N LEU A 258 20.96 4.72 3.83
CA LEU A 258 19.73 5.52 4.03
C LEU A 258 19.00 5.79 2.72
N TYR A 259 17.68 5.70 2.59
CA TYR A 259 16.69 5.37 3.62
C TYR A 259 16.09 3.97 3.41
N THR A 260 16.92 2.93 3.31
CA THR A 260 16.46 1.54 3.36
C THR A 260 16.14 1.14 4.79
N ASP A 261 15.25 0.17 4.97
CA ASP A 261 14.86 -0.37 6.27
C ASP A 261 14.42 0.73 7.24
N CYS A 262 13.75 1.74 6.71
CA CYS A 262 13.28 2.92 7.42
C CYS A 262 11.75 2.97 7.50
N LEU A 263 11.27 3.50 8.63
CA LEU A 263 9.99 4.17 8.68
C LEU A 263 10.17 5.65 8.30
N LEU A 264 9.49 6.08 7.24
CA LEU A 264 9.48 7.47 6.78
C LEU A 264 8.22 8.19 7.25
N ALA A 265 8.38 9.41 7.79
CA ALA A 265 7.27 10.31 8.03
C ALA A 265 7.24 11.40 6.95
N LEU A 266 6.24 11.35 6.07
CA LEU A 266 6.11 12.24 4.91
C LEU A 266 4.92 13.19 5.08
N ASP A 267 5.06 14.41 4.55
CA ASP A 267 3.93 15.30 4.34
C ASP A 267 3.08 14.83 3.14
N PRO A 268 1.78 14.55 3.29
CA PRO A 268 0.94 13.99 2.22
C PRO A 268 0.71 14.95 1.05
N ASP A 269 0.87 16.26 1.26
CA ASP A 269 0.57 17.26 0.25
C ASP A 269 1.80 17.56 -0.61
N THR A 270 3.00 17.38 -0.07
CA THR A 270 4.26 17.78 -0.71
C THR A 270 5.29 16.65 -0.89
N GLY A 271 5.12 15.51 -0.22
CA GLY A 271 6.10 14.43 -0.19
C GLY A 271 7.35 14.75 0.63
N LYS A 272 7.39 15.88 1.34
CA LYS A 272 8.56 16.29 2.11
C LYS A 272 8.75 15.40 3.33
N LEU A 273 9.97 14.88 3.50
CA LEU A 273 10.37 14.16 4.71
C LEU A 273 10.32 15.07 5.94
N LYS A 274 9.59 14.63 6.97
CA LYS A 274 9.51 15.27 8.29
C LYS A 274 10.54 14.67 9.25
N TRP A 275 10.61 13.35 9.30
CA TRP A 275 11.58 12.58 10.06
C TRP A 275 11.64 11.15 9.49
N TYR A 276 12.67 10.39 9.86
CA TYR A 276 12.79 8.97 9.57
C TYR A 276 13.33 8.23 10.79
N PHE A 277 13.12 6.92 10.85
CA PHE A 277 13.81 6.02 11.76
C PHE A 277 14.29 4.81 10.97
N GLN A 278 15.61 4.56 10.98
CA GLN A 278 16.20 3.39 10.32
C GLN A 278 16.32 2.25 11.34
N PHE A 279 15.66 1.13 11.04
CA PHE A 279 15.67 -0.05 11.89
C PHE A 279 16.95 -0.87 11.71
N THR A 280 17.42 -1.01 10.46
CA THR A 280 18.56 -1.86 10.12
C THR A 280 19.57 -1.09 9.26
N PRO A 281 20.50 -0.31 9.84
CA PRO A 281 21.56 0.34 9.06
C PRO A 281 22.49 -0.69 8.40
N HIS A 282 22.83 -0.46 7.13
CA HIS A 282 23.67 -1.36 6.34
C HIS A 282 23.18 -2.82 6.37
N ASP A 283 21.91 -3.05 6.03
CA ASP A 283 21.32 -4.38 6.08
C ASP A 283 22.07 -5.38 5.17
N LEU A 284 22.19 -6.62 5.65
CA LEU A 284 22.86 -7.75 4.99
C LEU A 284 22.00 -9.02 5.07
N PHE A 285 20.72 -8.89 5.45
CA PHE A 285 19.86 -10.01 5.80
C PHE A 285 18.47 -9.94 5.15
N ASP A 286 18.22 -8.95 4.29
CA ASP A 286 16.92 -8.75 3.66
C ASP A 286 15.82 -8.49 4.71
N TYR A 287 16.11 -7.53 5.60
CA TYR A 287 15.26 -7.13 6.72
C TYR A 287 14.43 -5.87 6.41
N ASP A 288 13.60 -5.97 5.37
CA ASP A 288 12.65 -4.94 5.02
C ASP A 288 11.93 -4.35 6.23
N ALA A 289 11.76 -3.03 6.22
CA ALA A 289 10.93 -2.30 7.17
C ALA A 289 9.64 -1.82 6.55
N VAL A 290 8.90 -2.74 5.94
CA VAL A 290 7.63 -2.45 5.24
C VAL A 290 6.40 -2.92 6.00
N GLU A 291 6.58 -3.48 7.20
CA GLU A 291 5.45 -3.87 8.05
C GLU A 291 4.57 -2.66 8.37
N THR A 292 3.26 -2.90 8.45
CA THR A 292 2.29 -1.82 8.61
C THR A 292 2.52 -1.03 9.91
N PRO A 293 2.82 0.27 9.86
CA PRO A 293 3.01 1.08 11.07
C PRO A 293 1.68 1.30 11.77
N VAL A 294 1.52 0.78 12.99
CA VAL A 294 0.26 0.83 13.75
C VAL A 294 0.22 2.04 14.67
N LEU A 295 -0.73 2.94 14.43
CA LEU A 295 -0.90 4.18 15.20
C LEU A 295 -1.75 3.91 16.44
N VAL A 296 -1.20 4.10 17.64
CA VAL A 296 -1.91 3.83 18.91
C VAL A 296 -1.84 5.02 19.87
N ASP A 297 -2.96 5.30 20.54
CA ASP A 297 -2.99 6.22 21.66
C ASP A 297 -2.91 5.40 22.95
N ALA A 298 -1.82 5.55 23.70
CA ALA A 298 -1.56 4.75 24.89
C ALA A 298 -0.80 5.52 25.97
N THR A 299 -0.92 5.05 27.22
CA THR A 299 -0.06 5.52 28.30
C THR A 299 1.32 4.89 28.15
N PHE A 300 2.34 5.70 27.90
CA PHE A 300 3.73 5.26 27.82
C PHE A 300 4.58 6.03 28.84
N ARG A 301 5.30 5.27 29.69
CA ARG A 301 6.08 5.82 30.81
C ARG A 301 5.27 6.78 31.70
N GLY A 302 4.04 6.38 32.02
CA GLY A 302 3.14 7.11 32.92
C GLY A 302 2.46 8.34 32.33
N GLN A 303 2.54 8.55 31.01
CA GLN A 303 1.95 9.72 30.36
C GLN A 303 1.20 9.31 29.08
N PRO A 304 0.08 9.96 28.73
CA PRO A 304 -0.56 9.79 27.43
C PRO A 304 0.40 10.12 26.28
N ARG A 305 0.43 9.28 25.26
CA ARG A 305 1.24 9.43 24.04
C ARG A 305 0.47 8.93 22.84
N LYS A 306 0.69 9.59 21.71
CA LYS A 306 0.46 9.04 20.38
C LYS A 306 1.72 8.29 19.98
N LEU A 307 1.59 7.01 19.66
CA LEU A 307 2.70 6.10 19.39
C LEU A 307 2.51 5.46 18.02
N ILE A 308 3.64 5.06 17.45
CA ILE A 308 3.69 4.17 16.31
C ILE A 308 4.32 2.88 16.81
N VAL A 309 3.68 1.75 16.50
CA VAL A 309 4.17 0.41 16.81
C VAL A 309 4.37 -0.32 15.50
N GLU A 310 5.54 -0.90 15.33
CA GLU A 310 5.93 -1.64 14.14
C GLU A 310 6.73 -2.85 14.61
N ALA A 311 6.52 -4.00 13.98
CA ALA A 311 7.20 -5.24 14.30
C ALA A 311 7.93 -5.68 13.03
N ASN A 312 9.23 -5.43 12.99
CA ASN A 312 10.04 -5.46 11.78
C ASN A 312 10.57 -6.88 11.47
N ARG A 313 10.90 -7.15 10.19
CA ARG A 313 11.55 -8.42 9.78
C ARG A 313 12.80 -8.77 10.58
N ASN A 314 13.54 -7.76 11.07
CA ASN A 314 14.72 -7.95 11.92
C ASN A 314 14.43 -8.52 13.33
N GLY A 315 13.16 -8.68 13.70
CA GLY A 315 12.71 -9.27 14.96
C GLY A 315 12.48 -8.29 16.12
N PHE A 316 12.50 -6.98 15.87
CA PHE A 316 12.24 -5.91 16.86
C PHE A 316 10.94 -5.16 16.62
#